data_AF-D6TXQ0-F1
#
_entry.id   AF-D6TXQ0-F1
#
_cell.length_a   1.000
_cell.length_b   1.000
_cell.length_c   1.000
_cell.angle_alpha   90.00
_cell.angle_beta   90.00
_cell.angle_gamma   90.00
#
_symmetry.space_group_name_H-M   'P 1'
#
loop_
_entity.id
_entity.type
_entity.pdbx_description
1 polymer ?
#
loop_
_entity_poly.entity_id
_entity_poly.type
_entity_poly.pdbx_seq_one_letter_code
_entity_poly.pdbx_strand_id
1 'polypeptide(L)'
;MEDVLDVYCQPYDPSVPHICMDEMGKNLVKGKYPPEPAKPGQVAREDYTYEKQGSANLFIAYEPLAGKRCLKVTEHRTKKDWALFMQEILEKQYPEAKKVVLVLDNLNTHTPASFYELLPPEQAKALADRLEIHYTPKHASWLNIAEIEFSVLARQGLAHNIATIEELCQQVQSWQEHRNQRVGIINWQFRTADARLKLKRLYPVQSPIGQPSETIM
;
A
#
# COMPACT_ATOMS: atom_id res chain seq x y z
N MET A 1 14.82 7.88 -0.28
CA MET A 1 15.01 6.43 -0.08
C MET A 1 15.36 6.17 1.37
N GLU A 2 16.47 6.72 1.87
CA GLU A 2 16.86 6.58 3.28
C GLU A 2 15.76 7.02 4.24
N ASP A 3 15.07 8.13 3.95
CA ASP A 3 13.89 8.59 4.69
C ASP A 3 12.85 7.49 5.00
N VAL A 4 12.37 6.76 3.97
CA VAL A 4 11.43 5.64 4.15
C VAL A 4 12.06 4.47 4.90
N LEU A 5 13.34 4.16 4.65
CA LEU A 5 14.04 3.09 5.34
C LEU A 5 14.24 3.38 6.82
N ASP A 6 14.46 4.64 7.17
CA ASP A 6 14.62 5.10 8.54
C ASP A 6 13.28 4.99 9.29
N VAL A 7 12.15 5.35 8.66
CA VAL A 7 10.79 5.12 9.19
C VAL A 7 10.56 3.63 9.50
N TYR A 8 10.96 2.73 8.61
CA TYR A 8 10.81 1.28 8.83
C TYR A 8 11.74 0.72 9.91
N CYS A 9 12.78 1.45 10.31
CA CYS A 9 13.68 1.07 11.41
C CYS A 9 13.23 1.59 12.78
N GLN A 10 12.26 2.50 12.82
CA GLN A 10 11.76 3.05 14.08
C GLN A 10 11.01 1.98 14.90
N PRO A 11 11.09 2.04 16.24
CA PRO A 11 10.41 1.09 17.10
C PRO A 11 8.89 1.26 17.02
N TYR A 12 8.17 0.20 17.39
CA TYR A 12 6.72 0.24 17.46
C TYR A 12 6.24 1.18 18.58
N ASP A 13 5.39 2.15 18.24
CA ASP A 13 4.67 3.01 19.18
C ASP A 13 3.18 3.06 18.79
N PRO A 14 2.27 2.49 19.60
CA PRO A 14 0.84 2.49 19.29
C PRO A 14 0.19 3.90 19.30
N SER A 15 0.84 4.90 19.90
CA SER A 15 0.37 6.29 19.88
C SER A 15 0.75 7.05 18.60
N VAL A 16 1.71 6.49 17.84
CA VAL A 16 2.20 6.98 16.56
C VAL A 16 2.34 5.81 15.57
N PRO A 17 1.23 5.21 15.10
CA PRO A 17 1.27 4.05 14.21
C PRO A 17 1.93 4.38 12.86
N HIS A 18 2.71 3.44 12.34
CA HIS A 18 3.37 3.54 11.04
C HIS A 18 2.59 2.75 9.99
N ILE A 19 1.97 3.46 9.06
CA ILE A 19 1.07 2.91 8.05
C ILE A 19 1.70 3.08 6.68
N CYS A 20 1.69 2.01 5.89
CA CYS A 20 1.94 2.04 4.46
C CYS A 20 0.60 2.05 3.73
N MET A 21 0.43 2.96 2.77
CA MET A 21 -0.79 3.09 2.00
C MET A 21 -0.49 2.97 0.52
N ASP A 22 -1.39 2.27 -0.18
CA ASP A 22 -1.33 2.11 -1.62
C ASP A 22 -2.72 1.79 -2.19
N GLU A 23 -2.80 1.71 -3.51
CA GLU A 23 -3.99 1.36 -4.27
C GLU A 23 -3.74 0.32 -5.37
N MET A 24 -4.79 -0.41 -5.74
CA MET A 24 -4.76 -1.31 -6.88
C MET A 24 -6.08 -1.25 -7.65
N GLY A 25 -5.99 -1.14 -8.98
CA GLY A 25 -7.14 -1.31 -9.86
C GLY A 25 -7.46 -2.79 -10.05
N LYS A 26 -8.75 -3.15 -10.03
CA LYS A 26 -9.25 -4.51 -10.30
C LYS A 26 -10.27 -4.47 -11.42
N ASN A 27 -9.99 -5.19 -12.50
CA ASN A 27 -10.99 -5.45 -13.53
C ASN A 27 -12.03 -6.44 -12.98
N LEU A 28 -13.31 -6.08 -13.15
CA LEU A 28 -14.44 -6.95 -12.84
C LEU A 28 -14.76 -7.75 -14.09
N VAL A 29 -14.80 -9.07 -13.95
CA VAL A 29 -14.94 -10.00 -15.08
C VAL A 29 -15.84 -11.16 -14.70
N LYS A 30 -16.67 -11.58 -15.65
CA LYS A 30 -17.53 -12.75 -15.54
C LYS A 30 -17.06 -13.82 -16.50
N GLY A 31 -16.90 -15.05 -16.01
CA GLY A 31 -16.60 -16.20 -16.88
C GLY A 31 -17.72 -16.40 -17.90
N LYS A 32 -17.38 -16.55 -19.18
CA LYS A 32 -18.37 -16.67 -20.26
C LYS A 32 -19.05 -18.04 -20.25
N TYR A 33 -18.31 -19.08 -19.90
CA TYR A 33 -18.77 -20.46 -19.87
C TYR A 33 -18.72 -21.00 -18.44
N PRO A 34 -19.70 -21.83 -18.04
CA PRO A 34 -19.66 -22.47 -16.73
C PRO A 34 -18.46 -23.41 -16.61
N PRO A 35 -17.84 -23.53 -15.42
CA PRO A 35 -16.74 -24.46 -15.20
C PRO A 35 -17.19 -25.91 -15.44
N GLU A 36 -16.30 -26.72 -16.01
CA GLU A 36 -16.50 -28.16 -16.09
C GLU A 36 -16.13 -28.80 -14.75
N PRO A 37 -17.06 -29.58 -14.14
CA PRO A 37 -16.81 -30.20 -12.85
C PRO A 37 -15.71 -31.25 -12.93
N ALA A 38 -15.01 -31.46 -11.81
CA ALA A 38 -14.00 -32.51 -11.69
C ALA A 38 -14.63 -33.90 -11.93
N LYS A 39 -13.85 -34.80 -12.56
CA LYS A 39 -14.19 -36.21 -12.79
C LYS A 39 -13.08 -37.08 -12.20
N PRO A 40 -13.30 -38.39 -11.92
CA PRO A 40 -12.23 -39.26 -11.46
C PRO A 40 -11.00 -39.18 -12.39
N GLY A 41 -9.86 -38.75 -11.84
CA GLY A 41 -8.60 -38.53 -12.60
C GLY A 41 -8.49 -37.21 -13.38
N GLN A 42 -9.47 -36.30 -13.28
CA GLN A 42 -9.46 -35.00 -13.95
C GLN A 42 -9.86 -33.88 -12.99
N VAL A 43 -9.00 -32.87 -12.84
CA VAL A 43 -9.33 -31.64 -12.09
C VAL A 43 -10.43 -30.85 -12.79
N ALA A 44 -11.16 -30.03 -12.03
CA ALA A 44 -12.11 -29.08 -12.60
C ALA A 44 -11.40 -28.16 -13.60
N ARG A 45 -12.10 -27.79 -14.67
CA ARG A 45 -11.55 -26.93 -15.73
C ARG A 45 -12.38 -25.67 -15.84
N GLU A 46 -11.69 -24.55 -15.93
CA GLU A 46 -12.28 -23.24 -16.18
C GLU A 46 -11.84 -22.77 -17.56
N ASP A 47 -12.79 -22.25 -18.33
CA ASP A 47 -12.48 -21.60 -19.60
C ASP A 47 -11.87 -20.21 -19.33
N TYR A 48 -10.88 -19.83 -20.14
CA TYR A 48 -10.19 -18.56 -19.98
C TYR A 48 -10.97 -17.36 -20.55
N THR A 49 -12.08 -17.60 -21.26
CA THR A 49 -12.89 -16.53 -21.88
C THR A 49 -13.75 -15.84 -20.84
N TYR A 50 -13.65 -14.52 -20.79
CA TYR A 50 -14.40 -13.68 -19.87
C TYR A 50 -15.07 -12.50 -20.57
N GLU A 51 -16.09 -11.97 -19.92
CA GLU A 51 -16.77 -10.72 -20.27
C GLU A 51 -16.42 -9.65 -19.24
N LYS A 52 -16.01 -8.46 -19.70
CA LYS A 52 -15.73 -7.33 -18.82
C LYS A 52 -17.03 -6.79 -18.22
N GLN A 53 -17.07 -6.65 -16.91
CA GLN A 53 -18.19 -6.10 -16.14
C GLN A 53 -17.90 -4.70 -15.57
N GLY A 54 -16.69 -4.18 -15.81
CA GLY A 54 -16.26 -2.87 -15.34
C GLY A 54 -14.92 -2.94 -14.63
N SER A 55 -14.67 -1.96 -13.78
CA SER A 55 -13.46 -1.89 -12.95
C SER A 55 -13.79 -1.28 -11.60
N ALA A 56 -13.04 -1.69 -10.58
CA ALA A 56 -13.06 -1.09 -9.26
C ALA A 56 -11.63 -0.73 -8.84
N ASN A 57 -11.52 0.03 -7.76
CA ASN A 57 -10.29 0.36 -7.07
C ASN A 57 -10.30 -0.24 -5.66
N LEU A 58 -9.14 -0.64 -5.18
CA LEU A 58 -8.93 -1.06 -3.80
C LEU A 58 -7.87 -0.17 -3.19
N PHE A 59 -8.16 0.46 -2.06
CA PHE A 59 -7.17 1.04 -1.18
C PHE A 59 -6.77 0.04 -0.10
N ILE A 60 -5.51 0.11 0.33
CA ILE A 60 -5.02 -0.56 1.54
C ILE A 60 -4.27 0.44 2.42
N ALA A 61 -4.48 0.32 3.73
CA ALA A 61 -3.66 0.92 4.76
C ALA A 61 -3.16 -0.22 5.65
N TYR A 62 -1.85 -0.48 5.63
CA TYR A 62 -1.22 -1.57 6.35
C TYR A 62 -0.23 -1.02 7.37
N GLU A 63 -0.40 -1.37 8.64
CA GLU A 63 0.53 -1.13 9.73
C GLU A 63 1.42 -2.38 9.93
N PRO A 64 2.67 -2.39 9.43
CA PRO A 64 3.47 -3.62 9.38
C PRO A 64 3.83 -4.18 10.75
N LEU A 65 4.12 -3.30 11.71
CA LEU A 65 4.60 -3.68 13.05
C LEU A 65 3.49 -4.23 13.94
N ALA A 66 2.27 -3.70 13.84
CA ALA A 66 1.08 -4.29 14.49
C ALA A 66 0.49 -5.44 13.66
N GLY A 67 0.95 -5.57 12.40
CA GLY A 67 0.34 -6.40 11.39
C GLY A 67 -1.15 -6.11 11.27
N LYS A 68 -1.61 -4.83 11.27
CA LYS A 68 -3.01 -4.37 11.14
C LYS A 68 -3.26 -3.84 9.73
N ARG A 69 -4.42 -4.12 9.13
CA ARG A 69 -4.76 -3.68 7.77
C ARG A 69 -6.21 -3.28 7.67
N CYS A 70 -6.44 -2.26 6.87
CA CYS A 70 -7.76 -1.78 6.49
C CYS A 70 -7.77 -1.61 4.97
N LEU A 71 -8.77 -2.21 4.33
CA LEU A 71 -8.98 -2.18 2.91
C LEU A 71 -10.32 -1.53 2.60
N LYS A 72 -10.37 -0.80 1.49
CA LYS A 72 -11.59 -0.17 1.00
C LYS A 72 -11.71 -0.39 -0.49
N VAL A 73 -12.82 -0.98 -0.91
CA VAL A 73 -13.19 -1.06 -2.32
C VAL A 73 -13.96 0.21 -2.68
N THR A 74 -13.59 0.85 -3.78
CA THR A 74 -14.23 2.05 -4.32
C THR A 74 -14.44 1.89 -5.83
N GLU A 75 -15.39 2.60 -6.41
CA GLU A 75 -15.58 2.60 -7.87
C GLU A 75 -14.46 3.37 -8.58
N HIS A 76 -13.90 4.37 -7.90
CA HIS A 76 -12.92 5.31 -8.45
C HIS A 76 -11.73 5.52 -7.52
N ARG A 77 -10.68 6.13 -8.08
CA ARG A 77 -9.46 6.53 -7.37
C ARG A 77 -9.24 8.04 -7.49
N THR A 78 -10.21 8.81 -7.03
CA THR A 78 -10.12 10.27 -7.05
C THR A 78 -9.49 10.81 -5.76
N LYS A 79 -9.18 12.11 -5.74
CA LYS A 79 -8.78 12.83 -4.52
C LYS A 79 -9.81 12.68 -3.40
N LYS A 80 -11.11 12.69 -3.75
CA LYS A 80 -12.20 12.55 -2.80
C LYS A 80 -12.22 11.14 -2.21
N ASP A 81 -12.03 10.12 -3.03
CA ASP A 81 -11.99 8.72 -2.55
C ASP A 81 -10.81 8.50 -1.60
N TRP A 82 -9.63 9.06 -1.93
CA TRP A 82 -8.47 9.00 -1.06
C TRP A 82 -8.69 9.76 0.26
N ALA A 83 -9.25 10.98 0.20
CA ALA A 83 -9.54 11.77 1.40
C ALA A 83 -10.54 11.07 2.33
N LEU A 84 -11.60 10.48 1.77
CA LEU A 84 -12.57 9.69 2.54
C LEU A 84 -11.92 8.45 3.16
N PHE A 85 -11.07 7.76 2.41
CA PHE A 85 -10.34 6.60 2.94
C PHE A 85 -9.42 6.99 4.09
N MET A 86 -8.60 8.02 3.92
CA MET A 86 -7.69 8.49 4.98
C MET A 86 -8.43 9.06 6.18
N GLN A 87 -9.55 9.75 5.97
CA GLN A 87 -10.43 10.17 7.06
C GLN A 87 -10.93 8.96 7.86
N GLU A 88 -11.40 7.91 7.19
CA GLU A 88 -11.86 6.69 7.84
C GLU A 88 -10.73 6.01 8.65
N ILE A 89 -9.51 5.98 8.13
CA ILE A 89 -8.33 5.48 8.85
C ILE A 89 -8.08 6.30 10.13
N LEU A 90 -8.05 7.63 10.01
CA LEU A 90 -7.69 8.52 11.12
C LEU A 90 -8.79 8.59 12.19
N GLU A 91 -10.06 8.61 11.80
CA GLU A 91 -11.18 8.80 12.72
C GLU A 91 -11.70 7.47 13.29
N LYS A 92 -11.65 6.37 12.53
CA LYS A 92 -12.19 5.08 13.00
C LYS A 92 -11.13 4.07 13.40
N GLN A 93 -10.03 3.96 12.65
CA GLN A 93 -9.02 2.94 12.91
C GLN A 93 -8.01 3.36 13.96
N TYR A 94 -7.70 4.66 14.03
CA TYR A 94 -6.74 5.23 14.97
C TYR A 94 -7.26 6.52 15.62
N PRO A 95 -8.47 6.55 16.22
CA PRO A 95 -9.02 7.76 16.82
C PRO A 95 -8.10 8.39 17.87
N GLU A 96 -7.45 7.55 18.69
CA GLU A 96 -6.60 7.96 19.80
C GLU A 96 -5.13 8.22 19.41
N ALA A 97 -4.75 7.95 18.16
CA ALA A 97 -3.38 8.19 17.71
C ALA A 97 -3.12 9.69 17.64
N LYS A 98 -2.03 10.12 18.29
CA LYS A 98 -1.58 11.52 18.30
C LYS A 98 -1.18 11.96 16.91
N LYS A 99 -0.52 11.06 16.19
CA LYS A 99 -0.05 11.24 14.81
C LYS A 99 -0.02 9.89 14.12
N VAL A 100 -0.08 9.87 12.81
CA VAL A 100 0.10 8.67 11.98
C VAL A 100 1.23 8.95 11.02
N VAL A 101 2.27 8.12 11.06
CA VAL A 101 3.35 8.15 10.07
C VAL A 101 2.86 7.36 8.87
N LEU A 102 2.79 8.02 7.72
CA LEU A 102 2.17 7.49 6.51
C LEU A 102 3.22 7.41 5.39
N VAL A 103 3.54 6.20 4.96
CA VAL A 103 4.39 5.93 3.79
C VAL A 103 3.52 5.64 2.58
N LEU A 104 3.78 6.30 1.45
CA LEU A 104 3.03 6.10 0.21
C LEU A 104 3.78 6.57 -1.05
N ASP A 105 3.19 6.37 -2.22
CA ASP A 105 3.72 6.86 -3.50
C ASP A 105 3.48 8.37 -3.72
N ASN A 106 3.90 8.91 -4.87
CA ASN A 106 3.77 10.35 -5.17
C ASN A 106 2.58 10.66 -6.08
N LEU A 107 1.50 9.88 -6.02
CA LEU A 107 0.32 10.19 -6.82
C LEU A 107 -0.23 11.57 -6.44
N ASN A 108 -0.71 12.32 -7.43
CA ASN A 108 -1.22 13.69 -7.25
C ASN A 108 -2.46 13.76 -6.33
N THR A 109 -3.09 12.62 -6.03
CA THR A 109 -4.18 12.47 -5.08
C THR A 109 -3.71 12.47 -3.63
N HIS A 110 -2.44 12.16 -3.41
CA HIS A 110 -1.91 11.87 -2.09
C HIS A 110 -1.32 13.11 -1.43
N THR A 111 -2.19 14.07 -1.14
CA THR A 111 -1.77 15.31 -0.53
C THR A 111 -2.80 15.75 0.51
N PRO A 112 -2.38 16.47 1.57
CA PRO A 112 -3.32 17.07 2.51
C PRO A 112 -4.36 17.98 1.85
N ALA A 113 -4.03 18.57 0.69
CA ALA A 113 -4.97 19.38 -0.11
C ALA A 113 -6.25 18.60 -0.50
N SER A 114 -6.16 17.27 -0.65
CA SER A 114 -7.32 16.43 -0.95
C SER A 114 -8.38 16.48 0.16
N PHE A 115 -8.00 16.71 1.42
CA PHE A 115 -8.98 16.93 2.50
C PHE A 115 -9.72 18.26 2.33
N TYR A 116 -9.03 19.32 1.94
CA TYR A 116 -9.62 20.65 1.77
C TYR A 116 -10.57 20.74 0.57
N GLU A 117 -10.40 19.86 -0.42
CA GLU A 117 -11.35 19.76 -1.55
C GLU A 117 -12.69 19.12 -1.13
N LEU A 118 -12.76 18.45 0.02
CA LEU A 118 -13.91 17.65 0.45
C LEU A 118 -14.54 18.12 1.76
N LEU A 119 -13.73 18.53 2.74
CA LEU A 119 -14.12 18.76 4.12
C LEU A 119 -14.05 20.24 4.49
N PRO A 120 -14.80 20.69 5.51
CA PRO A 120 -14.64 22.02 6.07
C PRO A 120 -13.18 22.31 6.45
N PRO A 121 -12.66 23.54 6.26
CA PRO A 121 -11.23 23.83 6.45
C PRO A 121 -10.66 23.46 7.83
N GLU A 122 -11.45 23.60 8.89
CA GLU A 122 -11.06 23.23 10.26
C GLU A 122 -10.87 21.72 10.40
N GLN A 123 -11.82 20.92 9.89
CA GLN A 123 -11.74 19.46 9.89
C GLN A 123 -10.60 18.97 9.00
N ALA A 124 -10.44 19.56 7.80
CA ALA A 124 -9.36 19.23 6.88
C ALA A 124 -7.98 19.49 7.51
N LYS A 125 -7.81 20.64 8.20
CA LYS A 125 -6.58 20.98 8.91
C LYS A 125 -6.31 20.00 10.05
N ALA A 126 -7.33 19.66 10.84
CA ALA A 126 -7.18 18.72 11.95
C ALA A 126 -6.72 17.33 11.47
N LEU A 127 -7.25 16.83 10.35
CA LEU A 127 -6.81 15.56 9.77
C LEU A 127 -5.41 15.66 9.18
N ALA A 128 -5.10 16.74 8.46
CA ALA A 128 -3.78 16.97 7.88
C ALA A 128 -2.67 17.03 8.95
N ASP A 129 -2.92 17.69 10.07
CA ASP A 129 -1.96 17.83 11.17
C ASP A 129 -1.63 16.50 11.87
N ARG A 130 -2.54 15.52 11.76
CA ARG A 130 -2.33 14.17 12.29
C ARG A 130 -1.48 13.30 11.37
N LEU A 131 -1.13 13.74 10.16
CA LEU A 131 -0.32 12.96 9.23
C LEU A 131 1.14 13.43 9.21
N GLU A 132 2.06 12.48 9.31
CA GLU A 132 3.47 12.64 8.92
C GLU A 132 3.70 11.85 7.65
N ILE A 133 3.82 12.53 6.51
CA ILE A 133 3.85 11.85 5.20
C ILE A 133 5.29 11.66 4.72
N HIS A 134 5.64 10.43 4.40
CA HIS A 134 6.89 10.04 3.75
C HIS A 134 6.61 9.46 2.37
N TYR A 135 7.10 10.14 1.35
CA TYR A 135 6.94 9.70 -0.02
C TYR A 135 8.05 8.74 -0.43
N THR A 136 7.67 7.59 -0.99
CA THR A 136 8.62 6.70 -1.67
C THR A 136 9.30 7.45 -2.82
N PRO A 137 10.57 7.18 -3.15
CA PRO A 137 11.18 7.76 -4.34
C PRO A 137 10.41 7.38 -5.62
N LYS A 138 10.43 8.27 -6.62
CA LYS A 138 9.89 7.94 -7.94
C LYS A 138 10.53 6.65 -8.48
N HIS A 139 9.70 5.78 -9.05
CA HIS A 139 10.10 4.46 -9.55
C HIS A 139 10.66 3.49 -8.50
N ALA A 140 10.40 3.73 -7.21
CA ALA A 140 10.80 2.84 -6.12
C ALA A 140 9.59 2.25 -5.38
N SER A 141 8.58 1.83 -6.14
CA SER A 141 7.33 1.22 -5.67
C SER A 141 7.61 0.00 -4.76
N TRP A 142 8.66 -0.76 -5.07
CA TRP A 142 9.17 -1.88 -4.27
C TRP A 142 9.53 -1.55 -2.81
N LEU A 143 9.68 -0.26 -2.44
CA LEU A 143 9.86 0.16 -1.05
C LEU A 143 8.54 0.24 -0.27
N ASN A 144 7.40 0.37 -0.93
CA ASN A 144 6.12 0.45 -0.26
C ASN A 144 5.66 -0.93 0.20
N ILE A 145 5.69 -1.19 1.51
CA ILE A 145 5.30 -2.49 2.07
C ILE A 145 3.83 -2.85 1.74
N ALA A 146 2.97 -1.85 1.50
CA ALA A 146 1.59 -2.06 1.07
C ALA A 146 1.48 -2.87 -0.24
N GLU A 147 2.42 -2.71 -1.18
CA GLU A 147 2.46 -3.49 -2.43
C GLU A 147 2.66 -4.99 -2.19
N ILE A 148 3.39 -5.34 -1.13
CA ILE A 148 3.60 -6.74 -0.73
C ILE A 148 2.29 -7.34 -0.21
N GLU A 149 1.53 -6.61 0.62
CA GLU A 149 0.21 -7.08 1.06
C GLU A 149 -0.78 -7.18 -0.10
N PHE A 150 -0.77 -6.25 -1.06
CA PHE A 150 -1.56 -6.44 -2.29
C PHE A 150 -1.17 -7.70 -3.06
N SER A 151 0.12 -8.00 -3.16
CA SER A 151 0.60 -9.24 -3.80
C SER A 151 0.14 -10.50 -3.05
N VAL A 152 -0.06 -10.43 -1.73
CA VAL A 152 -0.65 -11.51 -0.93
C VAL A 152 -2.15 -11.61 -1.20
N LEU A 153 -2.89 -10.49 -1.13
CA LEU A 153 -4.32 -10.43 -1.42
C LEU A 153 -4.64 -10.92 -2.83
N ALA A 154 -3.86 -10.51 -3.84
CA ALA A 154 -4.06 -10.92 -5.23
C ALA A 154 -4.02 -12.44 -5.39
N ARG A 155 -3.07 -13.10 -4.72
CA ARG A 155 -2.90 -14.56 -4.77
C ARG A 155 -3.92 -15.32 -3.93
N GLN A 156 -4.29 -14.77 -2.77
CA GLN A 156 -5.13 -15.49 -1.79
C GLN A 156 -6.62 -15.19 -1.94
N GLY A 157 -6.96 -13.95 -2.28
CA GLY A 157 -8.32 -13.43 -2.28
C GLY A 157 -8.87 -13.14 -3.67
N LEU A 158 -8.04 -12.77 -4.66
CA LEU A 158 -8.52 -12.19 -5.93
C LEU A 158 -8.11 -12.98 -7.19
N ALA A 159 -7.69 -14.23 -7.02
CA ALA A 159 -7.17 -15.08 -8.09
C ALA A 159 -8.25 -15.61 -9.05
N HIS A 160 -9.54 -15.52 -8.68
CA HIS A 160 -10.66 -15.95 -9.50
C HIS A 160 -11.37 -14.75 -10.17
N ASN A 161 -12.30 -15.08 -11.08
CA ASN A 161 -13.17 -14.10 -11.71
C ASN A 161 -14.15 -13.52 -10.68
N ILE A 162 -14.18 -12.19 -10.57
CA ILE A 162 -15.09 -11.46 -9.69
C ILE A 162 -15.91 -10.55 -10.58
N ALA A 163 -17.22 -10.78 -10.63
CA ALA A 163 -18.09 -10.16 -11.62
C ALA A 163 -18.61 -8.80 -11.19
N THR A 164 -18.79 -8.58 -9.88
CA THR A 164 -19.39 -7.34 -9.35
C THR A 164 -18.58 -6.72 -8.22
N ILE A 165 -18.84 -5.44 -7.96
CA ILE A 165 -18.16 -4.72 -6.88
C ILE A 165 -18.59 -5.23 -5.50
N GLU A 166 -19.83 -5.71 -5.35
CA GLU A 166 -20.36 -6.28 -4.12
C GLU A 166 -19.62 -7.58 -3.76
N GLU A 167 -19.41 -8.46 -4.75
CA GLU A 167 -18.62 -9.68 -4.59
C GLU A 167 -17.18 -9.34 -4.19
N LEU A 168 -16.58 -8.33 -4.84
CA LEU A 168 -15.25 -7.85 -4.49
C LEU A 168 -15.18 -7.34 -3.05
N CYS A 169 -16.16 -6.54 -2.61
CA CYS A 169 -16.27 -6.04 -1.24
C CYS A 169 -16.31 -7.20 -0.24
N GLN A 170 -17.18 -8.18 -0.46
CA GLN A 170 -17.34 -9.32 0.44
C GLN A 170 -16.05 -10.16 0.53
N GLN A 171 -15.40 -10.39 -0.60
CA GLN A 171 -14.16 -11.16 -0.68
C GLN A 171 -13.00 -10.44 0.02
N VAL A 172 -12.86 -9.13 -0.23
CA VAL A 172 -11.83 -8.30 0.42
C VAL A 172 -12.05 -8.22 1.93
N GLN A 173 -13.30 -8.04 2.37
CA GLN A 173 -13.64 -8.00 3.78
C GLN A 173 -13.31 -9.33 4.47
N SER A 174 -13.74 -10.45 3.89
CA SER A 174 -13.48 -11.79 4.45
C SER A 174 -11.98 -12.08 4.53
N TRP A 175 -11.22 -11.72 3.49
CA TRP A 175 -9.76 -11.87 3.49
C TRP A 175 -9.11 -10.98 4.56
N GLN A 176 -9.53 -9.71 4.67
CA GLN A 176 -9.04 -8.78 5.68
C GLN A 176 -9.27 -9.35 7.09
N GLU A 177 -10.48 -9.76 7.43
CA GLU A 177 -10.80 -10.29 8.76
C GLU A 177 -9.95 -11.52 9.12
N HIS A 178 -9.84 -12.48 8.20
CA HIS A 178 -9.03 -13.67 8.39
C HIS A 178 -7.54 -13.35 8.54
N ARG A 179 -7.00 -12.47 7.69
CA ARG A 179 -5.61 -12.01 7.82
C ARG A 179 -5.45 -11.29 9.17
N ASN A 180 -6.46 -10.51 9.58
CA ASN A 180 -6.44 -9.70 10.80
C ASN A 180 -6.33 -10.51 12.08
N GLN A 181 -7.12 -11.56 12.17
CA GLN A 181 -7.10 -12.47 13.31
C GLN A 181 -5.76 -13.22 13.46
N ARG A 182 -5.07 -13.47 12.34
CA ARG A 182 -3.78 -14.19 12.34
C ARG A 182 -2.56 -13.32 12.64
N VAL A 183 -2.73 -12.00 12.75
CA VAL A 183 -1.63 -11.03 12.93
C VAL A 183 -0.51 -11.28 11.91
N GLY A 184 -0.87 -11.37 10.64
CA GLY A 184 0.09 -11.55 9.55
C GLY A 184 1.03 -10.33 9.46
N ILE A 185 2.25 -10.48 9.97
CA ILE A 185 3.30 -9.46 9.86
C ILE A 185 4.18 -9.68 8.63
N ILE A 186 4.60 -8.59 8.00
CA ILE A 186 5.68 -8.60 7.01
C ILE A 186 6.98 -8.30 7.76
N ASN A 187 7.91 -9.26 7.73
CA ASN A 187 9.25 -9.06 8.25
C ASN A 187 10.10 -8.31 7.21
N TRP A 188 10.08 -6.98 7.28
CA TRP A 188 10.92 -6.14 6.43
C TRP A 188 12.38 -6.16 6.92
N GLN A 189 13.31 -6.57 6.07
CA GLN A 189 14.73 -6.73 6.45
C GLN A 189 15.68 -5.78 5.72
N PHE A 190 15.20 -5.03 4.73
CA PHE A 190 16.05 -4.18 3.90
C PHE A 190 16.32 -2.83 4.57
N ARG A 191 17.57 -2.58 4.95
CA ARG A 191 17.97 -1.37 5.69
C ARG A 191 18.78 -0.42 4.83
N THR A 192 19.00 0.79 5.33
CA THR A 192 19.85 1.81 4.70
C THR A 192 21.25 1.29 4.37
N ALA A 193 21.83 0.47 5.24
CA ALA A 193 23.12 -0.20 4.98
C ALA A 193 23.07 -1.12 3.74
N ASP A 194 22.00 -1.90 3.57
CA ASP A 194 21.79 -2.76 2.40
C ASP A 194 21.59 -1.93 1.13
N ALA A 195 20.85 -0.81 1.22
CA ALA A 195 20.62 0.11 0.12
C ALA A 195 21.94 0.66 -0.42
N ARG A 196 22.83 1.14 0.46
CA ARG A 196 24.15 1.66 0.09
C ARG A 196 25.03 0.62 -0.62
N LEU A 197 24.88 -0.66 -0.26
CA LEU A 197 25.62 -1.76 -0.88
C LEU A 197 25.01 -2.25 -2.20
N LYS A 198 23.68 -2.37 -2.28
CA LYS A 198 22.98 -2.93 -3.45
C LYS A 198 22.70 -1.89 -4.52
N LEU A 199 22.59 -0.62 -4.14
CA LEU A 199 22.25 0.50 -5.02
C LEU A 199 23.41 1.48 -5.18
N LYS A 200 24.65 0.99 -5.15
CA LYS A 200 25.88 1.80 -5.25
C LYS A 200 25.86 2.86 -6.36
N ARG A 201 25.22 2.56 -7.49
CA ARG A 201 25.09 3.50 -8.63
C ARG A 201 24.24 4.74 -8.32
N LEU A 202 23.33 4.64 -7.35
CA LEU A 202 22.44 5.73 -6.91
C LEU A 202 23.03 6.53 -5.76
N TYR A 203 24.10 6.03 -5.13
CA TYR A 203 24.82 6.73 -4.08
C TYR A 203 26.07 7.41 -4.66
N PRO A 204 26.27 8.71 -4.42
CA PRO A 204 27.48 9.38 -4.89
C PRO A 204 28.70 8.75 -4.23
N VAL A 205 29.65 8.28 -5.06
CA VAL A 205 30.96 7.86 -4.57
C VAL A 205 31.69 9.15 -4.18
N GLN A 206 32.07 9.29 -2.91
CA GLN A 206 32.95 10.38 -2.51
C GLN A 206 34.29 10.20 -3.23
N SER A 207 34.61 11.09 -4.16
CA SER A 207 35.98 11.23 -4.64
C SER A 207 36.87 11.58 -3.45
N PRO A 208 38.02 10.93 -3.27
CA PRO A 208 38.92 11.26 -2.17
C PRO A 208 39.29 12.75 -2.24
N ILE A 209 39.01 13.47 -1.15
CA ILE A 209 39.37 14.87 -0.99
C ILE A 209 40.89 14.95 -0.92
N GLY A 210 41.50 15.55 -1.94
CA GLY A 210 42.84 16.14 -1.91
C GLY A 210 43.99 15.18 -1.57
N GLN A 211 44.57 14.52 -2.57
CA GLN A 211 46.01 14.26 -2.52
C GLN A 211 46.72 15.54 -3.02
N PRO A 212 47.61 16.17 -2.22
CA PRO A 212 48.42 17.27 -2.72
C PRO A 212 49.33 16.73 -3.84
N SER A 213 49.34 17.45 -4.96
CA SER A 213 50.29 17.24 -6.05
C SER A 213 51.70 17.46 -5.52
N GLU A 214 52.45 16.38 -5.31
CA GLU A 214 53.91 16.46 -5.21
C GLU A 214 54.46 16.84 -6.59
N THR A 215 54.57 18.16 -6.84
CA THR A 215 55.46 18.66 -7.89
C THR A 215 56.84 18.82 -7.26
N ILE A 216 57.66 17.80 -7.44
CA ILE A 216 59.11 17.86 -7.24
C ILE A 216 59.70 18.76 -8.34
N MET A 217 60.70 19.57 -7.94
CA MET A 217 61.43 20.56 -8.74
C MET A 217 62.02 20.01 -10.04
#